data_AF-A0A4R0XDV3-F1
#
_entry.id   AF-A0A4R0XDV3-F1
#
_cell.length_a   1.000
_cell.length_b   1.000
_cell.length_c   1.000
_cell.angle_alpha   90.00
_cell.angle_beta   90.00
_cell.angle_gamma   90.00
#
_symmetry.space_group_name_H-M   'P 1'
#
loop_
_entity.id
_entity.type
_entity.pdbx_description
1 polymer ?
#
loop_
_entity_poly.entity_id
_entity_poly.type
_entity_poly.pdbx_seq_one_letter_code
_entity_poly.pdbx_strand_id
1 'polypeptide(L)'
;MKAVHFRIAYALGFIAASCIGGWYLGAFISRLPFWIPSWLFEAIHSAVKLSGQNKIDNEDDIETLGLICLLVACCAVVALVLRIASILIGRYVRRRLRS
;
A
#
# COMPACT_ATOMS: atom_id res chain seq x y z
N MET A 1 -31.49 -4.41 2.70
CA MET A 1 -30.57 -4.23 3.84
C MET A 1 -29.47 -5.30 3.91
N LYS A 2 -29.79 -6.60 3.84
CA LYS A 2 -28.79 -7.71 3.91
C LYS A 2 -27.62 -7.59 2.90
N ALA A 3 -27.89 -7.19 1.66
CA ALA A 3 -26.85 -7.03 0.64
C ALA A 3 -25.85 -5.89 0.93
N VAL A 4 -26.23 -4.87 1.70
CA VAL A 4 -25.33 -3.77 2.08
C VAL A 4 -24.34 -4.24 3.15
N HIS A 5 -24.78 -5.06 4.11
CA HIS A 5 -23.90 -5.61 5.14
C HIS A 5 -22.83 -6.54 4.56
N PHE A 6 -23.19 -7.37 3.57
CA PHE A 6 -22.20 -8.19 2.86
C PHE A 6 -21.17 -7.36 2.10
N ARG A 7 -21.59 -6.25 1.47
CA ARG A 7 -20.67 -5.34 0.77
C ARG A 7 -19.73 -4.63 1.74
N ILE A 8 -20.23 -4.20 2.89
CA ILE A 8 -19.42 -3.58 3.94
C ILE A 8 -18.42 -4.59 4.51
N ALA A 9 -18.87 -5.80 4.85
CA ALA A 9 -17.99 -6.85 5.36
C ALA A 9 -16.89 -7.21 4.36
N TYR A 10 -17.23 -7.29 3.06
CA TYR A 10 -16.26 -7.53 2.00
C TYR A 10 -15.25 -6.37 1.87
N ALA A 11 -15.73 -5.12 1.90
CA ALA A 11 -14.85 -3.95 1.85
C ALA A 11 -13.89 -3.89 3.05
N LEU A 12 -14.41 -4.17 4.26
CA LEU A 12 -13.60 -4.24 5.48
C LEU A 12 -12.57 -5.37 5.40
N GLY A 13 -12.97 -6.56 4.94
CA GLY A 13 -12.05 -7.67 4.74
C GLY A 13 -10.97 -7.36 3.70
N PHE A 14 -11.32 -6.66 2.63
CA PHE A 14 -10.37 -6.22 1.60
C PHE A 14 -9.35 -5.21 2.16
N ILE A 15 -9.82 -4.21 2.92
CA ILE A 15 -8.95 -3.22 3.57
C ILE A 15 -8.03 -3.91 4.57
N ALA A 16 -8.58 -4.78 5.43
CA ALA A 16 -7.79 -5.52 6.41
C ALA A 16 -6.72 -6.40 5.75
N ALA A 17 -7.08 -7.16 4.70
CA ALA A 17 -6.14 -7.97 3.95
C ALA A 17 -5.06 -7.13 3.26
N SER A 18 -5.42 -5.95 2.74
CA SER A 18 -4.48 -5.02 2.13
C SER A 18 -3.51 -4.42 3.15
N CYS A 19 -3.98 -4.04 4.34
CA CYS A 19 -3.14 -3.51 5.40
C CYS A 19 -2.20 -4.60 5.94
N ILE A 20 -2.69 -5.81 6.18
CA ILE A 20 -1.87 -6.93 6.66
C ILE A 20 -0.83 -7.30 5.60
N GLY A 21 -1.24 -7.48 4.34
CA GLY A 21 -0.31 -7.82 3.26
C GLY A 21 0.71 -6.71 2.99
N GLY A 22 0.27 -5.44 3.01
CA GLY A 22 1.14 -4.29 2.87
C GLY A 22 2.15 -4.16 4.02
N TRP A 23 1.74 -4.49 5.24
CA TRP A 23 2.63 -4.55 6.40
C TRP A 23 3.71 -5.63 6.25
N TYR A 24 3.33 -6.86 5.90
CA TYR A 24 4.31 -7.94 5.66
C TYR A 24 5.26 -7.62 4.51
N LEU A 25 4.74 -7.05 3.42
CA LEU A 25 5.54 -6.68 2.26
C LEU A 25 6.49 -5.52 2.60
N GLY A 26 6.00 -4.50 3.31
CA GLY A 26 6.81 -3.40 3.82
C GLY A 26 7.91 -3.88 4.76
N ALA A 27 7.58 -4.77 5.70
CA ALA A 27 8.55 -5.37 6.62
C ALA A 27 9.57 -6.28 5.92
N PHE A 28 9.22 -6.89 4.79
CA PHE A 28 10.15 -7.64 3.96
C PHE A 28 11.09 -6.70 3.21
N ILE A 29 10.56 -5.63 2.62
CA ILE A 29 11.36 -4.66 1.87
C ILE A 29 12.28 -3.87 2.78
N SER A 30 11.85 -3.51 4.00
CA SER A 30 12.69 -2.78 4.96
C SER A 30 13.86 -3.62 5.50
N ARG A 31 13.81 -4.95 5.38
CA ARG A 31 14.93 -5.85 5.72
C ARG A 31 15.96 -5.95 4.60
N LEU A 32 15.64 -5.47 3.40
CA LEU A 32 16.61 -5.43 2.32
C LEU A 32 17.60 -4.30 2.62
N PRO A 33 18.91 -4.50 2.36
CA PRO A 33 19.94 -3.50 2.61
C PRO A 33 19.94 -2.38 1.55
N PHE A 34 18.76 -1.99 1.07
CA PHE A 34 18.61 -0.85 0.19
C PHE A 34 18.49 0.41 1.05
N TRP A 35 19.60 1.15 1.15
CA TRP A 35 19.56 2.55 1.55
C TRP A 35 18.55 3.27 0.66
N ILE A 36 17.73 4.17 1.23
CA ILE A 36 16.67 4.89 0.51
C ILE A 36 17.22 5.36 -0.85
N PRO A 37 16.58 5.00 -1.98
CA PRO A 37 17.06 5.41 -3.28
C PRO A 37 17.24 6.93 -3.32
N SER A 38 18.36 7.42 -3.84
CA SER A 38 18.67 8.86 -3.85
C SER A 38 17.56 9.71 -4.48
N TRP A 39 16.90 9.19 -5.51
CA TRP A 39 15.77 9.86 -6.16
C TRP A 39 14.55 10.03 -5.21
N LEU A 40 14.32 9.08 -4.31
CA LEU A 40 13.22 9.13 -3.34
C LEU A 40 13.55 10.08 -2.20
N PHE A 41 14.80 10.08 -1.74
CA PHE A 41 15.29 11.02 -0.74
C PHE A 41 15.14 12.48 -1.22
N GLU A 42 15.61 12.78 -2.42
CA GLU A 42 15.51 14.12 -3.04
C GLU A 42 14.05 14.56 -3.23
N ALA A 43 13.16 13.63 -3.61
CA ALA A 43 11.74 13.92 -3.74
C ALA A 43 11.07 14.27 -2.38
N ILE A 44 11.43 13.56 -1.31
CA ILE A 44 10.89 13.82 0.04
C ILE A 44 11.48 15.13 0.59
N HIS A 45 12.80 15.31 0.48
CA HIS A 45 13.50 16.50 0.93
C HIS A 45 12.98 17.77 0.22
N SER A 46 12.79 17.72 -1.10
CA SER A 46 12.19 18.84 -1.84
C SER A 46 10.74 19.13 -1.43
N ALA A 47 9.94 18.09 -1.17
CA ALA A 47 8.56 18.25 -0.70
C ALA A 47 8.49 18.89 0.70
N VAL A 48 9.36 18.46 1.64
CA VAL A 48 9.46 19.04 2.99
C VAL A 48 9.88 20.50 2.93
N LYS A 49 10.88 20.82 2.09
CA LYS A 49 11.35 22.19 1.85
C LYS A 49 10.26 23.09 1.25
N LEU A 50 9.44 22.55 0.34
CA LEU A 50 8.28 23.23 -0.24
C LEU A 50 7.15 23.46 0.78
N SER A 51 6.93 22.54 1.71
CA SER A 51 5.96 22.70 2.79
C SER A 51 6.39 23.70 3.87
N GLY A 52 7.62 24.23 3.81
CA GLY A 52 8.15 25.20 4.76
C GLY A 52 8.35 24.62 6.17
N GLN A 53 8.30 23.29 6.32
CA GLN A 53 8.49 22.59 7.59
C GLN A 53 9.96 22.22 7.78
N ASN A 54 10.84 23.22 7.85
CA ASN A 54 12.29 23.04 8.09
C ASN A 54 12.63 22.37 9.44
N LYS A 55 11.62 22.09 10.29
CA LYS A 55 11.77 21.32 11.53
C LYS A 55 11.90 19.81 11.30
N ILE A 56 11.58 19.34 10.10
CA ILE A 56 11.56 17.92 9.70
C ILE A 56 12.73 17.62 8.74
N ASP A 57 13.71 18.52 8.68
CA ASP A 57 14.90 18.43 7.81
C ASP A 57 16.04 17.63 8.47
N ASN A 58 15.69 16.79 9.45
CA ASN A 58 16.63 15.87 10.06
C ASN A 58 16.63 14.57 9.24
N GLU A 59 17.80 13.99 9.01
CA GLU A 59 17.98 12.76 8.21
C GLU A 59 17.03 11.63 8.67
N ASP A 60 16.88 11.45 10.00
CA ASP A 60 16.01 10.44 10.61
C ASP A 60 14.51 10.65 10.30
N ASP A 61 14.07 11.90 10.18
CA ASP A 61 12.68 12.23 9.89
C ASP A 61 12.36 11.96 8.41
N ILE A 62 13.31 12.28 7.52
CA ILE A 62 13.22 11.98 6.09
C ILE A 62 13.21 10.46 5.88
N GLU A 63 14.03 9.72 6.62
CA GLU A 63 14.03 8.26 6.59
C GLU A 63 12.67 7.69 7.02
N THR A 64 12.11 8.21 8.10
CA THR A 64 10.79 7.80 8.61
C THR A 64 9.68 8.08 7.60
N LEU A 65 9.69 9.25 6.94
CA LEU A 65 8.75 9.56 5.87
C LEU A 65 8.92 8.62 4.68
N GLY A 66 10.16 8.26 4.33
CA GLY A 66 10.46 7.26 3.31
C GLY A 66 9.84 5.90 3.61
N LEU A 67 9.96 5.42 4.86
CA LEU A 67 9.37 4.16 5.32
C LEU A 67 7.83 4.21 5.31
N ILE A 68 7.23 5.34 5.68
CA ILE A 68 5.78 5.53 5.62
C ILE A 68 5.30 5.51 4.15
N CYS A 69 5.97 6.23 3.26
CA CYS A 69 5.68 6.20 1.82
C CYS A 69 5.81 4.80 1.24
N LEU A 70 6.85 4.06 1.64
CA LEU A 70 7.06 2.66 1.25
C LEU A 70 5.89 1.79 1.72
N LEU A 71 5.45 1.92 2.97
CA LEU A 71 4.33 1.18 3.52
C LEU A 71 3.03 1.47 2.76
N VAL A 72 2.77 2.74 2.46
CA VAL A 72 1.60 3.16 1.67
C VAL A 72 1.66 2.56 0.26
N ALA A 73 2.81 2.60 -0.39
CA ALA A 73 3.01 2.00 -1.70
C ALA A 73 2.78 0.47 -1.66
N CYS A 74 3.31 -0.22 -0.65
CA CYS A 74 3.09 -1.65 -0.44
C CYS A 74 1.61 -1.99 -0.25
N CYS A 75 0.90 -1.23 0.59
CA CYS A 75 -0.55 -1.38 0.76
C CYS A 75 -1.29 -1.18 -0.58
N ALA A 76 -0.93 -0.16 -1.36
CA ALA A 76 -1.55 0.10 -2.66
C ALA A 76 -1.31 -1.04 -3.67
N VAL A 77 -0.10 -1.58 -3.72
CA VAL A 77 0.25 -2.73 -4.57
C VAL A 77 -0.55 -3.97 -4.18
N VAL A 78 -0.63 -4.28 -2.87
CA VAL A 78 -1.40 -5.43 -2.39
C VAL A 78 -2.89 -5.26 -2.67
N ALA A 79 -3.46 -4.07 -2.46
CA ALA A 79 -4.83 -3.77 -2.85
C ALA A 79 -5.06 -4.02 -4.35
N LEU A 80 -4.16 -3.55 -5.20
CA LEU A 80 -4.28 -3.72 -6.65
C LEU A 80 -4.28 -5.21 -7.03
N VAL A 81 -3.36 -5.99 -6.46
CA VAL A 81 -3.26 -7.44 -6.69
C VAL A 81 -4.54 -8.15 -6.23
N LEU A 82 -5.04 -7.85 -5.02
CA LEU A 82 -6.29 -8.42 -4.51
C LEU A 82 -7.49 -8.09 -5.40
N ARG A 83 -7.54 -6.88 -5.95
CA ARG A 83 -8.60 -6.46 -6.86
C ARG A 83 -8.54 -7.21 -8.18
N ILE A 84 -7.35 -7.37 -8.76
CA ILE A 84 -7.15 -8.14 -9.99
C ILE A 84 -7.53 -9.61 -9.76
N ALA A 85 -7.07 -10.21 -8.66
CA ALA A 85 -7.42 -11.59 -8.30
C ALA A 85 -8.93 -11.78 -8.16
N SER A 86 -9.62 -10.87 -7.48
CA SER A 86 -11.09 -10.91 -7.33
C SER A 86 -11.81 -10.82 -8.67
N ILE A 87 -11.34 -9.97 -9.59
CA ILE A 87 -11.90 -9.86 -10.95
C ILE A 87 -11.68 -11.16 -11.73
N LEU A 88 -10.48 -11.74 -11.65
CA LEU A 88 -10.15 -13.00 -12.34
C LEU A 88 -10.99 -14.17 -11.83
N ILE A 89 -11.13 -14.32 -10.51
CA ILE A 89 -11.98 -15.35 -9.88
C ILE A 89 -13.43 -15.16 -10.31
N GLY A 90 -13.95 -13.92 -10.24
CA GLY A 90 -15.31 -13.62 -10.67
C GLY A 90 -15.55 -13.87 -12.17
N ARG A 91 -14.50 -13.77 -13.00
CA ARG A 91 -14.56 -14.17 -14.41
C ARG A 91 -14.55 -15.68 -14.57
N TYR A 92 -13.69 -16.39 -13.84
CA TYR A 92 -13.58 -17.85 -13.89
C TYR A 92 -14.88 -18.53 -13.44
N VAL A 93 -15.44 -18.11 -12.30
CA VAL A 93 -16.70 -18.65 -11.77
C VAL A 93 -17.86 -18.40 -12.74
N ARG A 94 -17.96 -17.20 -13.33
CA ARG A 94 -18.99 -16.91 -14.34
C ARG A 94 -18.83 -17.72 -15.62
N ARG A 95 -17.61 -18.04 -16.04
CA ARG A 95 -17.37 -18.93 -17.18
C ARG A 95 -17.77 -20.36 -16.85
N ARG A 96 -17.47 -20.83 -15.64
CA ARG A 96 -17.79 -22.20 -15.19
C ARG A 96 -19.28 -22.44 -14.97
N LEU A 97 -20.03 -21.43 -14.52
CA LEU A 97 -21.49 -21.50 -14.35
C LEU A 97 -22.29 -21.44 -15.67
N ARG A 98 -21.62 -21.13 -16.80
CA ARG A 98 -22.25 -21.01 -18.13
C ARG A 98 -21.95 -22.20 -19.05
N SER A 99 -21.12 -23.14 -18.59
CA SER A 99 -20.81 -24.41 -19.25
C SER A 99 -21.56 -25.54 -18.56
#